data_AF-A0A151JQ67-F1
#
_entry.id   AF-A0A151JQ67-F1
#
_cell.length_a   1.000
_cell.length_b   1.000
_cell.length_c   1.000
_cell.angle_alpha   90.00
_cell.angle_beta   90.00
_cell.angle_gamma   90.00
#
_symmetry.space_group_name_H-M   'P 1'
#
loop_
_entity.id
_entity.type
_entity.pdbx_description
1 polymer ?
#
loop_
_entity_poly.entity_id
_entity_poly.type
_entity_poly.pdbx_seq_one_letter_code
_entity_poly.pdbx_strand_id
1 'polypeptide(L)'
;MKPSFSALFHRFRFFWQNVTRREELFFKKYAEFLNAPVFFSITTASPNTPTNKRGRPSAEFASLSERSKRRKTKEIRATMSANELAYATQMSLLSVGQLDASKVVKEATSTSPLRAFKYRKAFHSIRESTLSTEVTLSILVEYKLSKSQYQGLRSVSKENHCQLYPPYKKIVEAKNHCYPLRTAITITESSAEVRVQALLDHTVQRILFLQTDVIKSLDQENVRHMDFISKWGCDGSSGQSEYKQKFIDDSKSDANVFFTSVVPL
;
A
#
# COMPACT_ATOMS: atom_id res chain seq x y z
N MET A 1 -41.00 54.55 -13.21
CA MET A 1 -40.69 53.12 -12.92
C MET A 1 -40.07 52.50 -14.16
N LYS A 2 -38.84 52.00 -14.07
CA LYS A 2 -38.12 51.38 -15.20
C LYS A 2 -38.75 50.01 -15.49
N PRO A 3 -39.29 49.73 -16.69
CA PRO A 3 -39.87 48.43 -16.97
C PRO A 3 -38.76 47.39 -17.03
N SER A 4 -38.63 46.60 -15.96
CA SER A 4 -37.83 45.37 -15.98
C SER A 4 -38.59 44.30 -16.75
N PHE A 5 -37.88 43.48 -17.52
CA PHE A 5 -38.44 42.33 -18.23
C PHE A 5 -39.28 41.44 -17.30
N SER A 6 -38.88 41.34 -16.02
CA SER A 6 -39.61 40.59 -14.99
C SER A 6 -40.99 41.19 -14.68
N ALA A 7 -41.13 42.52 -14.69
CA ALA A 7 -42.40 43.18 -14.39
C ALA A 7 -43.41 43.03 -15.54
N LEU A 8 -42.92 43.04 -16.78
CA LEU A 8 -43.73 42.76 -17.97
C LEU A 8 -44.28 41.33 -17.93
N PHE A 9 -43.40 40.35 -17.69
CA PHE A 9 -43.80 38.94 -17.60
C PHE A 9 -44.79 38.66 -16.46
N HIS A 10 -44.62 39.33 -15.32
CA HIS A 10 -45.58 39.22 -14.22
C HIS A 10 -46.96 39.74 -14.62
N ARG A 11 -47.03 40.92 -15.26
CA ARG A 11 -48.29 41.47 -15.76
C ARG A 11 -48.95 40.58 -16.82
N PHE A 12 -48.15 40.05 -17.76
CA PHE A 12 -48.65 39.11 -18.75
C PHE A 12 -49.29 37.88 -18.10
N ARG A 13 -48.59 37.24 -17.14
CA ARG A 13 -49.12 36.08 -16.41
C ARG A 13 -50.40 36.40 -15.65
N PHE A 14 -50.46 37.56 -15.01
CA PHE A 14 -51.65 38.01 -14.29
C PHE A 14 -52.85 38.17 -15.24
N PHE A 15 -52.68 38.84 -16.38
CA PHE A 15 -53.75 38.99 -17.37
C PHE A 15 -54.17 37.66 -18.00
N TRP A 16 -53.22 36.76 -18.25
CA TRP A 16 -53.50 35.42 -18.78
C TRP A 16 -54.35 34.58 -17.83
N GLN A 17 -54.11 34.68 -16.52
CA GLN A 17 -54.91 34.00 -15.50
C GLN A 17 -56.33 34.58 -15.40
N ASN A 18 -56.50 35.90 -15.53
CA ASN A 18 -57.80 36.57 -15.42
C ASN A 18 -58.82 36.23 -16.51
N VAL A 19 -58.36 35.74 -17.67
CA VAL A 19 -59.23 35.23 -18.75
C VAL A 19 -59.26 33.71 -18.79
N THR A 20 -58.94 33.07 -17.65
CA THR A 20 -58.94 31.61 -17.50
C THR A 20 -58.10 30.91 -18.57
N ARG A 21 -57.04 31.58 -19.05
CA ARG A 21 -56.11 31.09 -20.08
C ARG A 21 -56.79 30.77 -21.42
N ARG A 22 -57.90 31.44 -21.73
CA ARG A 22 -58.54 31.36 -23.05
C ARG A 22 -57.97 32.44 -23.97
N GLU A 23 -57.39 32.00 -25.06
CA GLU A 23 -56.59 32.82 -25.97
C GLU A 23 -57.42 33.92 -26.66
N GLU A 24 -58.56 33.55 -27.25
CA GLU A 24 -59.43 34.50 -27.96
C GLU A 24 -59.90 35.66 -27.05
N LEU A 25 -60.25 35.34 -25.80
CA LEU A 25 -60.66 36.32 -24.81
C LEU A 25 -59.47 37.19 -24.34
N PHE A 26 -58.28 36.62 -24.27
CA PHE A 26 -57.07 37.36 -23.92
C PHE A 26 -56.74 38.44 -24.95
N PHE A 27 -56.68 38.05 -26.23
CA PHE A 27 -56.39 38.99 -27.31
C PHE A 27 -57.48 40.04 -27.48
N LYS A 28 -58.76 39.66 -27.31
CA LYS A 28 -59.87 40.62 -27.37
C LYS A 28 -59.85 41.63 -26.22
N LYS A 29 -59.55 41.19 -24.99
CA LYS A 29 -59.65 42.01 -23.78
C LYS A 29 -58.40 42.85 -23.49
N TYR A 30 -57.21 42.36 -23.84
CA TYR A 30 -55.94 43.00 -23.52
C TYR A 30 -55.14 43.44 -24.76
N ALA A 31 -55.81 43.64 -25.91
CA ALA A 31 -55.19 44.09 -27.16
C ALA A 31 -54.34 45.35 -26.99
N GLU A 32 -54.84 46.34 -26.25
CA GLU A 32 -54.12 47.61 -26.02
C GLU A 32 -52.80 47.42 -25.27
N PHE A 33 -52.76 46.50 -24.29
CA PHE A 33 -51.53 46.16 -23.57
C PHE A 33 -50.52 45.44 -24.46
N LEU A 34 -50.99 44.53 -25.31
CA LEU A 34 -50.13 43.76 -26.22
C LEU A 34 -49.53 44.64 -27.33
N ASN A 35 -50.27 45.65 -27.77
CA ASN A 35 -49.85 46.57 -28.82
C ASN A 35 -49.10 47.81 -28.30
N ALA A 36 -48.91 47.94 -26.97
CA ALA A 36 -48.18 49.06 -26.40
C ALA A 36 -46.65 48.88 -26.56
N PRO A 37 -45.91 49.89 -27.06
CA PRO A 37 -44.46 49.80 -27.19
C PRO A 37 -43.77 49.78 -25.82
N VAL A 38 -42.80 48.87 -25.66
CA VAL A 38 -42.03 48.71 -24.41
C VAL A 38 -40.58 49.16 -24.65
N PHE A 39 -40.10 50.09 -23.82
CA PHE A 39 -38.74 50.62 -23.91
C PHE A 39 -37.87 50.07 -22.78
N PHE A 40 -36.74 49.46 -23.11
CA PHE A 40 -35.74 49.01 -22.14
C PHE A 40 -34.49 49.88 -22.23
N SER A 41 -34.06 50.45 -21.10
CA SER A 41 -32.82 51.23 -21.04
C SER A 41 -31.62 50.28 -20.98
N ILE A 42 -30.79 50.25 -22.03
CA ILE A 42 -29.51 49.56 -22.03
C ILE A 42 -28.47 50.52 -21.46
N THR A 43 -27.96 50.26 -20.26
CA THR A 43 -26.84 51.03 -19.70
C THR A 43 -25.54 50.51 -20.30
N THR A 44 -24.95 51.25 -21.24
CA THR A 44 -23.58 51.00 -21.69
C THR A 44 -22.61 51.33 -20.56
N ALA A 45 -21.70 50.40 -20.25
CA ALA A 45 -20.80 50.49 -19.11
C ALA A 45 -19.79 51.64 -19.28
N SER A 46 -19.76 52.58 -18.32
CA SER A 46 -18.67 53.54 -18.12
C SER A 46 -17.74 53.00 -17.02
N PRO A 47 -16.41 53.19 -17.13
CA PRO A 47 -15.46 52.60 -16.20
C PRO A 47 -15.34 53.40 -14.90
N ASN A 48 -15.01 52.68 -13.83
CA ASN A 48 -14.54 53.16 -12.53
C ASN A 48 -15.62 53.45 -11.46
N THR A 49 -16.08 52.36 -10.85
CA THR A 49 -16.43 52.31 -9.43
C THR A 49 -16.11 50.89 -8.93
N PRO A 50 -15.49 50.69 -7.75
CA PRO A 50 -15.21 49.36 -7.23
C PRO A 50 -16.53 48.72 -6.82
N THR A 51 -17.16 48.06 -7.78
CA THR A 51 -18.24 47.13 -7.49
C THR A 51 -17.63 45.99 -6.70
N ASN A 52 -18.06 45.81 -5.44
CA ASN A 52 -17.79 44.61 -4.67
C ASN A 52 -18.28 43.42 -5.49
N LYS A 53 -17.38 42.80 -6.25
CA LYS A 53 -17.67 41.61 -7.03
C LYS A 53 -18.06 40.52 -6.04
N ARG A 54 -19.36 40.23 -5.97
CA ARG A 54 -19.90 39.07 -5.24
C ARG A 54 -19.30 37.81 -5.88
N GLY A 55 -18.20 37.34 -5.31
CA GLY A 55 -17.51 36.13 -5.68
C GLY A 55 -17.22 35.30 -4.44
N ARG A 56 -17.03 33.99 -4.63
CA ARG A 56 -16.57 33.11 -3.56
C ARG A 56 -15.25 33.65 -2.99
N PRO A 57 -15.10 33.74 -1.66
CA PRO A 57 -13.84 34.16 -1.03
C PRO A 57 -12.67 33.30 -1.54
N SER A 58 -11.55 33.94 -1.87
CA SER A 58 -10.35 33.20 -2.28
C SER A 58 -9.70 32.58 -1.06
N ALA A 59 -9.59 31.25 -1.03
CA ALA A 59 -8.76 30.55 -0.07
C ALA A 59 -7.27 30.72 -0.39
N GLU A 60 -6.44 30.63 0.65
CA GLU A 60 -4.98 30.63 0.55
C GLU A 60 -4.47 29.47 -0.30
N PHE A 61 -3.32 29.66 -0.97
CA PHE A 61 -2.80 28.64 -1.89
C PHE A 61 -2.53 27.29 -1.22
N ALA A 62 -2.06 27.28 0.03
CA ALA A 62 -1.74 26.07 0.79
C ALA A 62 -2.98 25.20 1.06
N SER A 63 -4.14 25.82 1.32
CA SER A 63 -5.39 25.14 1.69
C SER A 63 -6.25 24.72 0.49
N LEU A 64 -5.83 25.02 -0.74
CA LEU A 64 -6.53 24.61 -1.96
C LEU A 64 -6.33 23.13 -2.29
N SER A 65 -7.33 22.54 -2.95
CA SER A 65 -7.18 21.21 -3.57
C SER A 65 -6.19 21.24 -4.74
N GLU A 66 -5.58 20.10 -5.05
CA GLU A 66 -4.60 19.95 -6.15
C GLU A 66 -5.14 20.43 -7.50
N ARG A 67 -6.42 20.16 -7.80
CA ARG A 67 -7.08 20.67 -9.02
C ARG A 67 -7.08 22.19 -9.07
N SER A 68 -7.36 22.85 -7.94
CA SER A 68 -7.42 24.30 -7.84
C SER A 68 -6.04 24.94 -7.92
N LYS A 69 -5.03 24.33 -7.27
CA LYS A 69 -3.62 24.75 -7.39
C LYS A 69 -3.14 24.71 -8.84
N ARG A 70 -3.37 23.59 -9.56
CA ARG A 70 -3.02 23.44 -10.98
C ARG A 70 -3.68 24.48 -11.89
N ARG A 71 -4.94 24.86 -11.58
CA ARG A 71 -5.66 25.90 -12.31
C ARG A 71 -5.06 27.29 -12.05
N LYS A 72 -4.78 27.63 -10.78
CA LYS A 72 -4.18 28.91 -10.41
C LYS A 72 -2.76 29.08 -10.99
N THR A 73 -1.97 28.01 -11.07
CA THR A 73 -0.60 28.06 -11.65
C THR A 73 -0.56 27.83 -13.16
N LYS A 74 -1.70 27.74 -13.85
CA LYS A 74 -1.74 27.46 -15.30
C LYS A 74 -1.05 28.55 -16.11
N GLU A 75 -1.33 29.81 -15.79
CA GLU A 75 -0.78 30.96 -16.50
C GLU A 75 0.75 31.03 -16.33
N ILE A 76 1.23 30.94 -15.09
CA ILE A 76 2.67 30.97 -14.75
C ILE A 76 3.45 29.85 -15.49
N ARG A 77 2.87 28.65 -15.60
CA ARG A 77 3.50 27.52 -16.33
C ARG A 77 3.46 27.67 -17.85
N ALA A 78 2.59 28.54 -18.37
CA ALA A 78 2.49 28.81 -19.80
C ALA A 78 3.41 29.96 -20.22
N THR A 79 3.68 30.92 -19.31
CA THR A 79 4.46 32.13 -19.60
C THR A 79 5.95 31.97 -19.32
N MET A 80 6.33 31.21 -18.29
CA MET A 80 7.72 31.09 -17.84
C MET A 80 8.32 29.72 -18.19
N SER A 81 9.62 29.69 -18.47
CA SER A 81 10.36 28.44 -18.71
C SER A 81 10.59 27.67 -17.41
N ALA A 82 10.83 26.35 -17.53
CA ALA A 82 11.12 25.50 -16.37
C ALA A 82 12.38 25.94 -15.60
N ASN A 83 13.39 26.49 -16.30
CA ASN A 83 14.63 26.98 -15.68
C ASN A 83 14.39 28.27 -14.88
N GLU A 84 13.62 29.22 -15.42
CA GLU A 84 13.26 30.45 -14.71
C GLU A 84 12.41 30.14 -13.47
N LEU A 85 11.47 29.20 -13.57
CA LEU A 85 10.66 28.75 -12.44
C LEU A 85 11.50 28.06 -11.35
N ALA A 86 12.47 27.24 -11.75
CA ALA A 86 13.41 26.60 -10.82
C ALA A 86 14.28 27.63 -10.10
N TYR A 87 14.83 28.61 -10.84
CA TYR A 87 15.66 29.67 -10.26
C TYR A 87 14.87 30.62 -9.36
N ALA A 88 13.65 31.02 -9.76
CA ALA A 88 12.77 31.83 -8.93
C ALA A 88 12.40 31.11 -7.62
N THR A 89 12.12 29.81 -7.70
CA THR A 89 11.88 28.97 -6.51
C THR A 89 13.14 28.89 -5.64
N GLN A 90 14.31 28.71 -6.23
CA GLN A 90 15.58 28.71 -5.52
C GLN A 90 15.80 30.00 -4.73
N MET A 91 15.57 31.17 -5.34
CA MET A 91 15.73 32.48 -4.69
C MET A 91 14.70 32.70 -3.58
N SER A 92 13.45 32.29 -3.81
CA SER A 92 12.41 32.37 -2.78
C SER A 92 12.72 31.49 -1.57
N LEU A 93 13.29 30.29 -1.77
CA LEU A 93 13.71 29.42 -0.66
C LEU A 93 14.88 30.02 0.13
N LEU A 94 15.82 30.70 -0.55
CA LEU A 94 16.91 31.41 0.12
C LEU A 94 16.40 32.58 0.96
N SER A 95 15.45 33.38 0.44
CA SER A 95 14.91 34.52 1.19
C SER A 95 14.14 34.10 2.45
N VAL A 96 13.61 32.87 2.47
CA VAL A 96 12.92 32.27 3.63
C VAL A 96 13.90 31.53 4.56
N GLY A 97 15.19 31.43 4.20
CA GLY A 97 16.23 30.77 5.00
C GLY A 97 16.31 29.24 4.82
N GLN A 98 15.58 28.66 3.87
CA GLN A 98 15.60 27.22 3.59
C GLN A 98 16.76 26.85 2.64
N LEU A 99 17.98 26.88 3.18
CA LEU A 99 19.21 26.69 2.40
C LEU A 99 19.28 25.30 1.73
N ASP A 100 18.96 24.23 2.47
CA ASP A 100 19.08 22.87 1.94
C ASP A 100 18.03 22.57 0.86
N ALA A 101 16.79 23.06 1.05
CA ALA A 101 15.76 22.96 0.03
C ALA A 101 16.16 23.67 -1.27
N SER A 102 16.76 24.86 -1.14
CA SER A 102 17.29 25.63 -2.29
C SER A 102 18.38 24.88 -3.04
N LYS A 103 19.33 24.27 -2.31
CA LYS A 103 20.40 23.43 -2.90
C LYS A 103 19.82 22.22 -3.63
N VAL A 104 18.86 21.52 -3.03
CA VAL A 104 18.21 20.35 -3.64
C VAL A 104 17.50 20.72 -4.95
N VAL A 105 16.77 21.84 -4.98
CA VAL A 105 16.12 22.34 -6.20
C VAL A 105 17.16 22.65 -7.28
N LYS A 106 18.25 23.35 -6.94
CA LYS A 106 19.36 23.65 -7.87
C LYS A 106 19.99 22.37 -8.43
N GLU A 107 20.28 21.39 -7.57
CA GLU A 107 20.91 20.14 -7.98
C GLU A 107 20.00 19.29 -8.87
N ALA A 108 18.70 19.22 -8.53
CA ALA A 108 17.71 18.45 -9.26
C ALA A 108 17.37 19.06 -10.63
N THR A 109 17.50 20.37 -10.80
CA THR A 109 17.06 21.08 -12.02
C THR A 109 18.21 21.55 -12.91
N SER A 110 19.33 22.01 -12.33
CA SER A 110 20.37 22.76 -13.07
C SER A 110 21.68 22.00 -13.27
N THR A 111 21.98 20.99 -12.44
CA THR A 111 23.31 20.34 -12.46
C THR A 111 23.39 19.16 -13.43
N SER A 112 22.43 18.23 -13.38
CA SER A 112 22.40 17.07 -14.27
C SER A 112 21.00 16.46 -14.33
N PRO A 113 20.50 16.05 -15.53
CA PRO A 113 19.19 15.40 -15.66
C PRO A 113 19.05 14.10 -14.83
N LEU A 114 20.17 13.44 -14.54
CA LEU A 114 20.20 12.20 -13.77
C LEU A 114 20.18 12.42 -12.25
N ARG A 115 20.38 13.65 -11.77
CA ARG A 115 20.50 13.93 -10.34
C ARG A 115 19.18 13.71 -9.61
N ALA A 116 18.08 14.21 -10.17
CA ALA A 116 16.74 13.96 -9.65
C ALA A 116 16.39 12.46 -9.64
N PHE A 117 16.79 11.73 -10.69
CA PHE A 117 16.64 10.26 -10.74
C PHE A 117 17.42 9.56 -9.63
N LYS A 118 18.67 9.98 -9.37
CA LYS A 118 19.50 9.45 -8.29
C LYS A 118 18.88 9.71 -6.92
N TYR A 119 18.34 10.91 -6.66
CA TYR A 119 17.63 11.22 -5.41
C TYR A 119 16.38 10.36 -5.23
N ARG A 120 15.56 10.23 -6.27
CA ARG A 120 14.38 9.35 -6.24
C ARG A 120 14.78 7.89 -5.98
N LYS A 121 15.83 7.40 -6.65
CA LYS A 121 16.31 6.02 -6.49
C LYS A 121 16.88 5.80 -5.09
N ALA A 122 17.70 6.71 -4.58
CA ALA A 122 18.27 6.63 -3.23
C ALA A 122 17.19 6.64 -2.15
N PHE A 123 16.21 7.54 -2.28
CA PHE A 123 15.07 7.61 -1.38
C PHE A 123 14.24 6.33 -1.38
N HIS A 124 14.06 5.69 -2.55
CA HIS A 124 13.38 4.40 -2.64
C HIS A 124 14.24 3.19 -2.30
N SER A 125 15.56 3.26 -2.43
CA SER A 125 16.49 2.17 -2.08
C SER A 125 16.72 2.08 -0.57
N ILE A 126 16.44 3.14 0.19
CA ILE A 126 16.26 3.07 1.65
C ILE A 126 14.87 2.48 1.93
N ARG A 127 14.56 1.34 1.31
CA ARG A 127 13.49 0.48 1.78
C ARG A 127 14.19 -0.70 2.40
N GLU A 128 14.11 -0.75 3.72
CA GLU A 128 14.67 -1.80 4.55
C GLU A 128 14.32 -3.16 3.96
N SER A 129 15.35 -3.94 3.63
CA SER A 129 15.16 -5.30 3.16
C SER A 129 14.78 -6.16 4.35
N THR A 130 13.50 -6.52 4.45
CA THR A 130 13.07 -7.57 5.38
C THR A 130 13.83 -8.86 5.06
N LEU A 131 14.33 -9.52 6.10
CA LEU A 131 15.00 -10.82 5.97
C LEU A 131 14.08 -11.84 5.30
N SER A 132 14.69 -12.72 4.52
CA SER A 132 13.99 -13.89 3.95
C SER A 132 13.42 -14.75 5.07
N THR A 133 12.29 -15.40 4.80
CA THR A 133 11.63 -16.30 5.74
C THR A 133 12.51 -17.49 6.10
N GLU A 134 13.25 -18.03 5.13
CA GLU A 134 14.16 -19.16 5.33
C GLU A 134 15.33 -18.78 6.24
N VAL A 135 15.97 -17.63 5.97
CA VAL A 135 17.06 -17.10 6.81
C VAL A 135 16.57 -16.79 8.21
N THR A 136 15.36 -16.26 8.33
CA THR A 136 14.78 -15.98 9.66
C THR A 136 14.47 -17.27 10.42
N LEU A 137 13.99 -18.30 9.71
CA LEU A 137 13.74 -19.61 10.30
C LEU A 137 15.04 -20.28 10.75
N SER A 138 16.14 -20.18 9.99
CA SER A 138 17.44 -20.71 10.40
C SER A 138 17.94 -20.02 11.67
N ILE A 139 17.87 -18.69 11.73
CA ILE A 139 18.22 -17.90 12.94
C ILE A 139 17.40 -18.36 14.15
N LEU A 140 16.09 -18.54 13.99
CA LEU A 140 15.21 -19.01 15.08
C LEU A 140 15.65 -20.37 15.63
N VAL A 141 16.06 -21.29 14.77
CA VAL A 141 16.51 -22.65 15.16
C VAL A 141 17.90 -22.60 15.78
N GLU A 142 18.85 -21.92 15.13
CA GLU A 142 20.26 -21.85 15.55
C GLU A 142 20.42 -21.13 16.90
N TYR A 143 19.71 -20.01 17.09
CA TYR A 143 19.72 -19.27 18.35
C TYR A 143 18.65 -19.74 19.35
N LYS A 144 17.95 -20.84 19.07
CA LYS A 144 16.91 -21.44 19.94
C LYS A 144 15.87 -20.43 20.44
N LEU A 145 15.47 -19.51 19.57
CA LEU A 145 14.57 -18.43 19.92
C LEU A 145 13.12 -18.93 20.01
N SER A 146 12.46 -18.59 21.10
CA SER A 146 11.03 -18.82 21.27
C SER A 146 10.21 -17.87 20.40
N LYS A 147 8.93 -18.22 20.19
CA LYS A 147 7.97 -17.33 19.50
C LYS A 147 7.87 -15.96 20.17
N SER A 148 7.84 -15.92 21.51
CA SER A 148 7.70 -14.66 22.25
C SER A 148 8.96 -13.81 22.15
N GLN A 149 10.15 -14.42 22.25
CA GLN A 149 11.43 -13.73 22.06
C GLN A 149 11.53 -13.12 20.65
N TYR A 150 11.19 -13.89 19.62
CA TYR A 150 11.15 -13.40 18.26
C TYR A 150 10.16 -12.25 18.07
N GLN A 151 8.96 -12.37 18.64
CA GLN A 151 7.95 -11.31 18.58
C GLN A 151 8.44 -10.04 19.29
N GLY A 152 9.14 -10.17 20.42
CA GLY A 152 9.79 -9.06 21.12
C GLY A 152 10.85 -8.37 20.24
N LEU A 153 11.78 -9.13 19.67
CA LEU A 153 12.81 -8.61 18.75
C LEU A 153 12.18 -7.85 17.57
N ARG A 154 11.10 -8.40 17.00
CA ARG A 154 10.37 -7.76 15.92
C ARG A 154 9.64 -6.49 16.36
N SER A 155 9.07 -6.45 17.56
CA SER A 155 8.42 -5.24 18.11
C SER A 155 9.45 -4.12 18.29
N VAL A 156 10.59 -4.42 18.92
CA VAL A 156 11.69 -3.45 19.08
C VAL A 156 12.17 -2.94 17.73
N SER A 157 12.36 -3.82 16.74
CA SER A 157 12.70 -3.43 15.37
C SER A 157 11.71 -2.42 14.81
N LYS A 158 10.40 -2.70 14.92
CA LYS A 158 9.34 -1.81 14.43
C LYS A 158 9.27 -0.47 15.14
N GLU A 159 9.46 -0.46 16.45
CA GLU A 159 9.49 0.76 17.28
C GLU A 159 10.64 1.68 16.85
N ASN A 160 11.76 1.11 16.43
CA ASN A 160 12.91 1.83 15.88
C ASN A 160 12.79 2.07 14.36
N HIS A 161 11.57 2.05 13.82
CA HIS A 161 11.26 2.23 12.40
C HIS A 161 11.93 1.23 11.44
N CYS A 162 12.41 0.10 11.95
CA CYS A 162 13.09 -0.94 11.20
C CYS A 162 12.20 -2.15 10.89
N GLN A 163 12.09 -2.51 9.61
CA GLN A 163 11.31 -3.64 9.08
C GLN A 163 12.19 -4.85 8.72
N LEU A 164 13.21 -5.12 9.54
CA LEU A 164 14.15 -6.23 9.32
C LEU A 164 13.48 -7.60 9.45
N TYR A 165 12.62 -7.80 10.45
CA TYR A 165 12.07 -9.12 10.77
C TYR A 165 10.69 -9.40 10.14
N PRO A 166 10.51 -10.50 9.38
CA PRO A 166 9.22 -10.84 8.79
C PRO A 166 8.16 -11.17 9.85
N PRO A 167 6.86 -11.05 9.54
CA PRO A 167 5.80 -11.49 10.44
C PRO A 167 5.93 -12.99 10.78
N TYR A 168 5.66 -13.36 12.03
CA TYR A 168 5.76 -14.76 12.48
C TYR A 168 4.87 -15.73 11.67
N LYS A 169 3.74 -15.25 11.12
CA LYS A 169 2.88 -16.05 10.22
C LYS A 169 3.66 -16.61 9.02
N LYS A 170 4.52 -15.80 8.39
CA LYS A 170 5.34 -16.24 7.25
C LYS A 170 6.41 -17.26 7.65
N ILE A 171 6.89 -17.18 8.89
CA ILE A 171 7.82 -18.17 9.44
C ILE A 171 7.10 -19.49 9.70
N VAL A 172 5.85 -19.45 10.18
CA VAL A 172 5.03 -20.66 10.33
C VAL A 172 4.79 -21.31 8.98
N GLU A 173 4.53 -20.53 7.94
CA GLU A 173 4.45 -21.04 6.56
C GLU A 173 5.77 -21.73 6.17
N ALA A 174 6.93 -21.09 6.39
CA ALA A 174 8.24 -21.72 6.14
C ALA A 174 8.45 -23.02 6.94
N LYS A 175 8.08 -23.05 8.24
CA LYS A 175 8.11 -24.27 9.06
C LYS A 175 7.27 -25.40 8.46
N ASN A 176 6.07 -25.08 7.98
CA ASN A 176 5.18 -26.06 7.37
C ASN A 176 5.78 -26.66 6.09
N HIS A 177 6.54 -25.89 5.31
CA HIS A 177 7.26 -26.42 4.14
C HIS A 177 8.42 -27.36 4.51
N CYS A 178 8.84 -27.37 5.77
CA CYS A 178 9.88 -28.26 6.28
C CYS A 178 9.33 -29.56 6.88
N TYR A 179 8.01 -29.73 6.97
CA TYR A 179 7.40 -30.95 7.50
C TYR A 179 6.87 -31.85 6.38
N PRO A 180 6.95 -33.19 6.53
CA PRO A 180 6.21 -34.11 5.68
C PRO A 180 4.70 -33.83 5.72
N LEU A 181 3.97 -34.38 4.74
CA LEU A 181 2.52 -34.27 4.68
C LEU A 181 1.87 -34.69 6.00
N ARG A 182 0.90 -33.90 6.49
CA ARG A 182 0.24 -34.15 7.78
C ARG A 182 -0.43 -35.52 7.86
N THR A 183 -0.91 -36.06 6.73
CA THR A 183 -1.51 -37.39 6.63
C THR A 183 -0.50 -38.54 6.82
N ALA A 184 0.80 -38.25 6.79
CA ALA A 184 1.86 -39.22 7.07
C ALA A 184 2.32 -39.20 8.52
N ILE A 185 1.79 -38.28 9.35
CA ILE A 185 2.19 -38.08 10.74
C ILE A 185 1.04 -38.50 11.65
N THR A 186 1.30 -39.45 12.55
CA THR A 186 0.36 -39.87 13.59
C THR A 186 0.88 -39.38 14.93
N ILE A 187 0.04 -38.69 15.69
CA ILE A 187 0.37 -38.19 17.03
C ILE A 187 -0.71 -38.69 17.99
N THR A 188 -0.28 -39.42 19.01
CA THR A 188 -1.11 -39.87 20.12
C THR A 188 -0.65 -39.19 21.42
N GLU A 189 -1.25 -39.53 22.55
CA GLU A 189 -0.79 -39.03 23.86
C GLU A 189 0.60 -39.56 24.26
N SER A 190 1.01 -40.72 23.73
CA SER A 190 2.22 -41.43 24.17
C SER A 190 3.24 -41.69 23.05
N SER A 191 2.92 -41.34 21.81
CA SER A 191 3.81 -41.52 20.68
C SER A 191 3.58 -40.50 19.58
N ALA A 192 4.64 -40.24 18.80
CA ALA A 192 4.56 -39.54 17.54
C ALA A 192 5.39 -40.32 16.52
N GLU A 193 4.77 -40.64 15.38
CA GLU A 193 5.41 -41.42 14.31
C GLU A 193 5.13 -40.80 12.95
N VAL A 194 6.04 -41.06 12.02
CA VAL A 194 5.94 -40.64 10.62
C VAL A 194 6.20 -41.84 9.72
N ARG A 195 5.43 -41.98 8.64
CA ARG A 195 5.67 -43.03 7.65
C ARG A 195 7.07 -42.87 7.04
N VAL A 196 7.88 -43.92 7.12
CA VAL A 196 9.29 -43.90 6.68
C VAL A 196 9.43 -43.39 5.25
N GLN A 197 8.64 -43.90 4.30
CA GLN A 197 8.70 -43.44 2.90
C GLN A 197 8.43 -41.94 2.78
N ALA A 198 7.42 -41.43 3.49
CA ALA A 198 7.08 -40.00 3.44
C ALA A 198 8.18 -39.11 4.05
N LEU A 199 8.89 -39.62 5.06
CA LEU A 199 10.06 -38.93 5.61
C LEU A 199 11.21 -38.90 4.60
N LEU A 200 11.54 -40.05 3.98
CA LEU A 200 12.61 -40.16 2.98
C LEU A 200 12.32 -39.29 1.75
N ASP A 201 11.12 -39.36 1.19
CA ASP A 201 10.70 -38.56 0.03
C ASP A 201 10.84 -37.07 0.32
N HIS A 202 10.37 -36.64 1.49
CA HIS A 202 10.45 -35.23 1.90
C HIS A 202 11.89 -34.78 2.13
N THR A 203 12.72 -35.60 2.78
CA THR A 203 14.15 -35.31 2.96
C THR A 203 14.87 -35.17 1.63
N VAL A 204 14.66 -36.10 0.69
CA VAL A 204 15.23 -36.04 -0.67
C VAL A 204 14.76 -34.78 -1.39
N GLN A 205 13.47 -34.46 -1.34
CA GLN A 205 12.92 -33.25 -1.97
C GLN A 205 13.58 -31.98 -1.43
N ARG A 206 13.81 -31.90 -0.11
CA ARG A 206 14.49 -30.74 0.52
C ARG A 206 15.96 -30.66 0.12
N ILE A 207 16.67 -31.79 0.04
CA ILE A 207 18.07 -31.83 -0.42
C ILE A 207 18.17 -31.36 -1.87
N LEU A 208 17.33 -31.90 -2.76
CA LEU A 208 17.31 -31.51 -4.17
C LEU A 208 16.99 -30.03 -4.34
N PHE A 209 16.05 -29.49 -3.56
CA PHE A 209 15.74 -28.06 -3.57
C PHE A 209 16.95 -27.21 -3.16
N LEU A 210 17.65 -27.57 -2.08
CA LEU A 210 18.82 -26.83 -1.60
C LEU A 210 20.03 -26.94 -2.55
N GLN A 211 20.16 -28.06 -3.24
CA GLN A 211 21.27 -28.34 -4.16
C GLN A 211 20.89 -28.09 -5.63
N THR A 212 19.80 -27.37 -5.89
CA THR A 212 19.25 -27.18 -7.25
C THR A 212 20.31 -26.73 -8.26
N ASP A 213 21.20 -25.81 -7.87
CA ASP A 213 22.23 -25.29 -8.77
C ASP A 213 23.30 -26.34 -9.09
N VAL A 214 23.66 -27.17 -8.12
CA VAL A 214 24.58 -28.31 -8.32
C VAL A 214 23.91 -29.36 -9.20
N ILE A 215 22.67 -29.73 -8.93
CA ILE A 215 21.93 -30.73 -9.71
C ILE A 215 21.78 -30.28 -11.17
N LYS A 216 21.52 -29.00 -11.42
CA LYS A 216 21.44 -28.44 -12.78
C LYS A 216 22.78 -28.43 -13.53
N SER A 217 23.90 -28.54 -12.82
CA SER A 217 25.23 -28.61 -13.43
C SER A 217 25.62 -30.03 -13.86
N LEU A 218 24.90 -31.05 -13.39
CA LEU A 218 25.13 -32.45 -13.74
C LEU A 218 24.52 -32.77 -15.12
N ASP A 219 25.11 -33.75 -15.82
CA ASP A 219 24.54 -34.27 -17.05
C ASP A 219 23.30 -35.14 -16.79
N GLN A 220 22.53 -35.39 -17.84
CA GLN A 220 21.27 -36.12 -17.72
C GLN A 220 21.47 -37.59 -17.30
N GLU A 221 22.64 -38.17 -17.60
CA GLU A 221 22.95 -39.55 -17.26
C GLU A 221 23.24 -39.72 -15.77
N ASN A 222 24.01 -38.80 -15.16
CA ASN A 222 24.25 -38.81 -13.73
C ASN A 222 22.98 -38.52 -12.93
N VAL A 223 22.12 -37.60 -13.40
CA VAL A 223 20.84 -37.30 -12.72
C VAL A 223 19.92 -38.52 -12.68
N ARG A 224 19.97 -39.40 -13.70
CA ARG A 224 19.13 -40.62 -13.75
C ARG A 224 19.60 -41.73 -12.81
N HIS A 225 20.86 -41.71 -12.40
CA HIS A 225 21.48 -42.75 -11.57
C HIS A 225 21.82 -42.23 -10.17
N MET A 226 21.03 -41.30 -9.65
CA MET A 226 21.20 -40.81 -8.29
C MET A 226 20.62 -41.80 -7.28
N ASP A 227 21.45 -42.26 -6.36
CA ASP A 227 21.04 -43.08 -5.22
C ASP A 227 21.00 -42.26 -3.95
N PHE A 228 19.94 -42.44 -3.15
CA PHE A 228 19.84 -41.84 -1.83
C PHE A 228 20.26 -42.86 -0.76
N ILE A 229 21.45 -42.65 -0.19
CA ILE A 229 21.99 -43.50 0.87
C ILE A 229 21.70 -42.83 2.22
N SER A 230 21.17 -43.59 3.16
CA SER A 230 20.89 -43.11 4.51
C SER A 230 21.25 -44.17 5.55
N LYS A 231 21.52 -43.71 6.78
CA LYS A 231 21.63 -44.58 7.96
C LYS A 231 20.47 -44.30 8.91
N TRP A 232 20.08 -45.31 9.67
CA TRP A 232 19.05 -45.18 10.69
C TRP A 232 19.47 -45.89 11.97
N GLY A 233 18.82 -45.55 13.07
CA GLY A 233 19.02 -46.19 14.36
C GLY A 233 17.94 -45.77 15.36
N CYS A 234 18.00 -46.32 16.56
CA CYS A 234 17.11 -45.98 17.65
C CYS A 234 17.84 -46.03 18.98
N ASP A 235 17.37 -45.26 19.95
CA ASP A 235 17.93 -45.25 21.30
C ASP A 235 16.84 -44.90 22.33
N GLY A 236 17.09 -45.26 23.59
CA GLY A 236 16.23 -45.00 24.74
C GLY A 236 16.95 -44.23 25.83
N SER A 237 16.31 -43.20 26.38
CA SER A 237 16.82 -42.43 27.51
C SER A 237 15.79 -42.41 28.65
N SER A 238 16.25 -42.73 29.86
CA SER A 238 15.47 -42.62 31.10
C SER A 238 15.71 -41.30 31.84
N GLY A 239 14.92 -41.03 32.87
CA GLY A 239 15.12 -39.89 33.78
C GLY A 239 14.61 -38.56 33.22
N GLN A 240 13.61 -38.60 32.35
CA GLN A 240 12.95 -37.41 31.83
C GLN A 240 12.04 -36.78 32.88
N SER A 241 11.70 -35.50 32.69
CA SER A 241 10.75 -34.82 33.59
C SER A 241 9.33 -35.34 33.37
N GLU A 242 8.72 -35.87 34.42
CA GLU A 242 7.33 -36.36 34.38
C GLU A 242 6.34 -35.21 34.54
N TYR A 243 5.35 -35.16 33.65
CA TYR A 243 4.29 -34.17 33.70
C TYR A 243 3.10 -34.64 34.54
N LYS A 244 2.36 -33.69 35.10
CA LYS A 244 1.16 -33.96 35.92
C LYS A 244 -0.09 -34.28 35.07
N GLN A 245 0.09 -34.56 33.78
CA GLN A 245 -1.00 -34.89 32.89
C GLN A 245 -1.27 -36.40 32.97
N LYS A 246 -2.52 -36.77 33.25
CA LYS A 246 -2.92 -38.18 33.31
C LYS A 246 -3.05 -38.76 31.90
N PHE A 247 -2.46 -39.94 31.66
CA PHE A 247 -2.65 -40.73 30.45
C PHE A 247 -4.00 -41.47 30.47
N ILE A 248 -4.54 -41.78 29.29
CA ILE A 248 -5.73 -42.63 29.18
C ILE A 248 -5.41 -44.06 29.64
N ASP A 249 -4.20 -44.53 29.33
CA ASP A 249 -3.67 -45.82 29.75
C ASP A 249 -2.73 -45.64 30.95
N ASP A 250 -3.13 -46.15 32.13
CA ASP A 250 -2.38 -46.06 33.38
C ASP A 250 -1.02 -46.82 33.33
N SER A 251 -0.76 -47.62 32.29
CA SER A 251 0.55 -48.26 32.07
C SER A 251 1.59 -47.35 31.40
N LYS A 252 1.17 -46.16 30.93
CA LYS A 252 2.05 -45.19 30.26
C LYS A 252 2.69 -44.23 31.25
N SER A 253 3.91 -43.83 30.93
CA SER A 253 4.69 -42.84 31.67
C SER A 253 5.59 -42.08 30.68
N ASP A 254 5.82 -40.80 30.98
CA ASP A 254 6.76 -39.91 30.27
C ASP A 254 8.15 -39.86 30.92
N ALA A 255 8.42 -40.72 31.93
CA ALA A 255 9.73 -40.82 32.59
C ALA A 255 10.86 -41.27 31.65
N ASN A 256 10.51 -41.97 30.56
CA ASN A 256 11.46 -42.51 29.59
C ASN A 256 11.03 -42.13 28.17
N VAL A 257 12.01 -41.84 27.31
CA VAL A 257 11.79 -41.56 25.89
C VAL A 257 12.56 -42.55 25.05
N PHE A 258 11.89 -43.13 24.05
CA PHE A 258 12.51 -43.95 23.02
C PHE A 258 12.29 -43.28 21.67
N PHE A 259 13.34 -43.13 20.86
CA PHE A 259 13.23 -42.49 19.56
C PHE A 259 14.01 -43.22 18.48
N THR A 260 13.46 -43.22 17.28
CA THR A 260 14.10 -43.71 16.05
C THR A 260 14.49 -42.50 15.21
N SER A 261 15.68 -42.53 14.60
CA SER A 261 16.20 -41.46 13.74
C SER A 261 16.76 -42.01 12.44
N VAL A 262 16.68 -41.20 11.38
CA VAL A 262 17.24 -41.46 10.05
C VAL A 262 18.04 -40.25 9.63
N VAL A 263 19.22 -40.46 9.04
CA VAL A 263 20.12 -39.40 8.58
C VAL A 263 20.61 -39.72 7.16
N PRO A 264 20.49 -38.78 6.20
CA PRO A 264 21.13 -38.90 4.88
C PRO A 264 22.66 -38.91 5.02
N LEU A 265 23.35 -39.76 4.25
CA LEU A 265 24.82 -39.86 4.24
C LEU A 265 25.47 -38.97 3.18
#